data_AF-A0A143BPI6-F1
#
_entry.id   AF-A0A143BPI6-F1
#
_cell.length_a   1.000
_cell.length_b   1.000
_cell.length_c   1.000
_cell.angle_alpha   90.00
_cell.angle_beta   90.00
_cell.angle_gamma   90.00
#
_symmetry.space_group_name_H-M   'P 1'
#
loop_
_entity.id
_entity.type
_entity.pdbx_description
1 polymer ?
#
loop_
_entity_poly.entity_id
_entity_poly.type
_entity_poly.pdbx_seq_one_letter_code
_entity_poly.pdbx_strand_id
1 'polypeptide(L)' 'MLLVRWTFSVLRIALFARVISSWVGGGPYSKWWRWSYVLTEWFLAPLRSVIPTIGMIDISVLVAYFGLGIIETVVLSALR' A
#
# COMPACT_ATOMS: atom_id res chain seq x y z
N MET A 1 10.38 18.61 1.93
CA MET A 1 10.13 17.88 0.66
C MET A 1 10.79 16.51 0.56
N LEU A 2 12.09 16.37 0.85
CA LEU A 2 12.77 15.07 0.73
C LEU A 2 12.14 13.97 1.59
N LEU A 3 11.92 14.24 2.89
CA LEU A 3 11.30 13.27 3.80
C LEU A 3 9.95 12.76 3.30
N VAL A 4 9.09 13.67 2.82
CA VAL A 4 7.80 13.33 2.22
C VAL A 4 7.98 12.32 1.09
N ARG A 5 8.83 12.63 0.10
CA ARG A 5 9.11 11.73 -1.03
C ARG A 5 9.59 10.36 -0.57
N TRP A 6 10.53 10.32 0.38
CA TRP A 6 11.03 9.06 0.94
C TRP A 6 9.94 8.24 1.62
N THR A 7 9.09 8.87 2.43
CA THR A 7 7.96 8.19 3.08
C THR A 7 7.01 7.58 2.04
N PHE A 8 6.58 8.37 1.04
CA PHE A 8 5.70 7.88 -0.01
C PHE A 8 6.34 6.77 -0.85
N SER A 9 7.64 6.87 -1.16
CA SER A 9 8.38 5.81 -1.86
C SER A 9 8.41 4.49 -1.08
N VAL A 10 8.68 4.52 0.22
CA VAL A 10 8.69 3.31 1.07
C VAL A 10 7.30 2.66 1.09
N LEU A 11 6.24 3.45 1.24
CA LEU A 11 4.87 2.95 1.21
C LEU A 11 4.49 2.34 -0.15
N ARG A 12 4.91 2.95 -1.27
CA ARG A 12 4.71 2.39 -2.61
C ARG A 12 5.42 1.05 -2.79
N ILE A 13 6.66 0.92 -2.30
CA ILE A 13 7.41 -0.35 -2.34
C ILE A 13 6.69 -1.42 -1.51
N ALA A 14 6.19 -1.06 -0.33
CA ALA A 14 5.41 -1.98 0.50
C ALA A 14 4.11 -2.43 -0.20
N LEU A 15 3.39 -1.52 -0.88
CA LEU A 15 2.22 -1.88 -1.68
C LEU A 15 2.57 -2.75 -2.89
N PHE A 16 3.67 -2.48 -3.56
CA PHE A 16 4.14 -3.34 -4.66
C PHE A 16 4.46 -4.75 -4.17
N ALA A 17 5.12 -4.87 -3.01
CA ALA A 17 5.37 -6.15 -2.37
C ALA A 17 4.06 -6.88 -1.98
N ARG A 18 2.99 -6.16 -1.60
CA ARG A 18 1.65 -6.75 -1.36
C ARG A 18 1.02 -7.33 -2.62
N VAL A 19 1.18 -6.66 -3.77
CA VAL A 19 0.68 -7.19 -5.05
C VAL A 19 1.36 -8.53 -5.33
N ILE A 20 2.69 -8.57 -5.22
CA ILE A 20 3.45 -9.82 -5.42
C ILE A 20 3.03 -10.87 -4.39
N SER A 21 2.96 -10.50 -3.10
CA SER A 21 2.59 -11.44 -2.04
C SER A 21 1.20 -12.04 -2.27
N SER A 22 0.25 -11.28 -2.79
CA SER A 22 -1.10 -11.77 -3.10
C SER A 22 -1.10 -12.85 -4.19
N TRP A 23 -0.22 -12.76 -5.19
CA TRP A 23 -0.14 -13.74 -6.28
C TRP A 23 0.57 -15.02 -5.89
N VAL A 24 1.56 -14.94 -5.00
CA VAL A 24 2.34 -16.11 -4.55
C VAL A 24 1.80 -16.74 -3.27
N GLY A 25 0.64 -16.29 -2.77
CA GLY A 25 0.04 -16.77 -1.51
C GLY A 25 0.80 -16.35 -0.25
N GLY A 26 1.64 -15.32 -0.33
CA GLY A 26 2.36 -14.72 0.78
C GLY A 26 1.42 -13.92 1.70
N GLY A 27 1.35 -14.30 2.97
CA GLY A 27 0.45 -13.69 3.96
C GLY A 27 1.16 -12.89 5.06
N PRO A 28 0.40 -12.31 6.01
CA PRO A 28 0.94 -11.50 7.11
C PRO A 28 1.87 -12.28 8.05
N TYR A 29 1.71 -13.60 8.12
CA TYR A 29 2.51 -14.49 8.96
C TYR A 29 3.85 -14.90 8.31
N SER A 30 4.03 -14.66 7.01
CA SER A 30 5.25 -14.99 6.29
C SER A 30 6.37 -14.00 6.65
N LYS A 31 7.52 -14.49 7.13
CA LYS A 31 8.67 -13.64 7.52
C LYS A 31 9.11 -12.67 6.43
N TRP A 32 9.06 -13.09 5.17
CA TRP A 32 9.46 -12.30 4.00
C TRP A 32 8.46 -11.22 3.60
N TRP A 33 7.18 -11.38 3.93
CA TRP A 33 6.12 -10.46 3.52
C TRP A 33 5.61 -9.59 4.67
N ARG A 34 5.82 -10.02 5.92
CA ARG A 34 5.29 -9.34 7.13
C ARG A 34 5.58 -7.84 7.17
N TRP A 35 6.75 -7.40 6.73
CA TRP A 35 7.12 -5.98 6.71
C TRP A 35 6.17 -5.15 5.84
N SER A 36 5.76 -5.66 4.66
CA SER A 36 4.83 -4.96 3.79
C SER A 36 3.44 -4.88 4.43
N TYR A 37 3.07 -5.92 5.18
CA TYR A 37 1.80 -5.94 5.91
C TYR A 37 1.78 -4.88 7.00
N VAL A 38 2.79 -4.85 7.87
CA VAL A 38 2.91 -3.88 8.97
C VAL A 38 2.86 -2.43 8.48
N LEU A 39 3.56 -2.13 7.37
CA LEU A 39 3.64 -0.75 6.86
C LEU A 39 2.35 -0.25 6.20
N THR A 40 1.48 -1.14 5.75
CA THR A 40 0.33 -0.78 4.88
C THR A 40 -1.03 -1.13 5.46
N GLU A 41 -1.11 -2.03 6.44
CA GLU A 41 -2.39 -2.54 6.95
C GLU A 41 -3.24 -1.43 7.60
N TRP A 42 -2.63 -0.44 8.23
CA TRP A 42 -3.34 0.64 8.92
C TRP A 42 -4.23 1.48 7.98
N PHE A 43 -3.90 1.59 6.68
CA PHE A 43 -4.77 2.23 5.68
C PHE A 43 -5.45 1.25 4.72
N LEU A 44 -4.91 0.04 4.53
CA LEU A 44 -5.55 -0.98 3.71
C LEU A 44 -6.77 -1.61 4.41
N ALA A 45 -6.71 -1.85 5.73
CA ALA A 45 -7.82 -2.43 6.48
C ALA A 45 -9.13 -1.60 6.36
N PRO A 46 -9.13 -0.27 6.56
CA PRO A 46 -10.32 0.55 6.31
C PRO A 46 -10.69 0.65 4.83
N LEU A 47 -9.74 0.46 3.90
CA LEU A 47 -10.07 0.45 2.47
C LEU A 47 -10.80 -0.84 2.08
N ARG A 48 -10.43 -1.98 2.67
CA ARG A 48 -11.09 -3.29 2.47
C ARG A 48 -12.51 -3.37 3.02
N SER A 49 -12.88 -2.51 3.97
CA SER A 49 -14.28 -2.46 4.44
C SER A 49 -15.19 -1.81 3.39
N VAL A 50 -14.65 -1.00 2.49
CA VAL A 50 -15.38 -0.36 1.39
C VAL A 50 -15.26 -1.17 0.10
N ILE A 51 -14.07 -1.71 -0.17
CA ILE A 51 -13.75 -2.42 -1.41
C ILE A 51 -13.66 -3.92 -1.11
N PRO A 52 -14.61 -4.74 -1.60
CA PRO A 52 -14.54 -6.18 -1.40
C PRO A 52 -13.30 -6.76 -2.07
N THR A 53 -12.63 -7.69 -1.40
CA THR A 53 -11.58 -8.51 -2.01
C THR A 53 -12.21 -9.46 -3.03
N ILE A 54 -11.76 -9.42 -4.28
CA ILE A 54 -12.25 -10.32 -5.33
C ILE A 54 -11.26 -11.48 -5.49
N GLY A 55 -11.65 -12.67 -5.02
CA GLY A 55 -10.81 -13.87 -5.09
C GLY A 55 -9.54 -13.74 -4.23
N MET A 56 -8.39 -14.19 -4.74
CA MET A 56 -7.10 -14.08 -4.05
C MET A 56 -6.37 -12.75 -4.31
N ILE A 57 -6.91 -11.89 -5.19
CA ILE A 57 -6.27 -10.63 -5.56
C ILE A 57 -6.86 -9.51 -4.71
N ASP A 58 -6.00 -8.83 -3.97
CA ASP A 58 -6.39 -7.71 -3.14
C ASP A 58 -6.48 -6.41 -3.97
N ILE A 59 -7.64 -6.16 -4.56
CA ILE A 59 -7.91 -4.93 -5.35
C ILE A 59 -7.69 -3.67 -4.52
N SER A 60 -7.88 -3.73 -3.19
CA SER A 60 -7.64 -2.59 -2.31
C SER A 60 -6.18 -2.13 -2.39
N VAL A 61 -5.22 -3.01 -2.66
CA VAL A 61 -3.80 -2.66 -2.82
C VAL A 61 -3.59 -1.80 -4.06
N LEU A 62 -4.27 -2.09 -5.18
CA LEU A 62 -4.20 -1.27 -6.40
C LEU A 62 -4.79 0.12 -6.16
N VAL A 63 -5.98 0.17 -5.55
CA VAL A 63 -6.64 1.44 -5.24
C VAL A 63 -5.79 2.27 -4.29
N ALA A 64 -5.21 1.65 -3.27
CA ALA A 64 -4.29 2.33 -2.37
C ALA A 64 -3.02 2.80 -3.09
N TYR A 65 -2.47 2.04 -4.03
CA TYR A 65 -1.28 2.44 -4.79
C TYR A 65 -1.52 3.71 -5.59
N PHE A 66 -2.63 3.78 -6.32
CA PHE A 66 -3.00 5.00 -7.07
C PHE A 66 -3.39 6.15 -6.14
N GLY A 67 -4.19 5.87 -5.10
CA GLY A 67 -4.60 6.88 -4.12
C GLY A 67 -3.41 7.51 -3.40
N LEU A 68 -2.41 6.70 -3.04
CA LEU A 68 -1.17 7.16 -2.42
C LEU A 68 -0.40 8.14 -3.32
N GLY A 69 -0.41 7.93 -4.65
CA GLY A 69 0.20 8.85 -5.59
C GLY A 69 -0.52 10.19 -5.72
N ILE A 70 -1.85 10.18 -5.65
CA ILE A 70 -2.67 11.40 -5.61
C ILE A 70 -2.36 12.19 -4.33
N ILE A 71 -2.36 11.51 -3.18
CA ILE A 71 -2.06 12.12 -1.89
C ILE A 71 -0.65 12.73 -1.89
N GLU A 72 0.35 12.02 -2.40
CA GLU A 72 1.72 12.56 -2.50
C GLU A 72 1.75 13.86 -3.32
N THR A 73 1.06 13.88 -4.46
CA THR A 73 1.01 15.05 -5.35
C THR A 73 0.38 16.25 -4.64
N VAL A 74 -0.76 16.03 -3.96
CA VAL A 74 -1.46 17.06 -3.19
C VAL A 74 -0.57 17.58 -2.06
N VAL A 75 0.03 16.69 -1.26
CA VAL A 75 0.91 17.07 -0.14
C VAL A 75 2.12 17.85 -0.64
N LEU A 76 2.77 17.41 -1.72
CA LEU A 76 3.92 18.11 -2.29
C LEU A 76 3.54 19.47 -2.88
N SER A 77 2.34 19.61 -3.45
CA SER A 77 1.84 20.89 -3.94
C SER A 77 1.52 21.87 -2.80
N ALA A 78 0.99 21.40 -1.67
CA ALA A 78 0.69 22.24 -0.51
C ALA A 78 1.95 22.70 0.26
N LEU A 79 3.06 21.98 0.08
CA LEU A 79 4.35 22.28 0.70
C LEU A 79 5.30 23.09 -0.21
N ARG A 80 4.88 23.41 -1.43
CA ARG A 80 5.58 24.33 -2.35
C ARG A 80 5.21 25.76 -2.02
#